data_AF-A0A821GH77-F1
#
_entry.id   AF-A0A821GH77-F1
#
_cell.length_a   1.000
_cell.length_b   1.000
_cell.length_c   1.000
_cell.angle_alpha   90.00
_cell.angle_beta   90.00
_cell.angle_gamma   90.00
#
_symmetry.space_group_name_H-M   'P 1'
#
loop_
_entity.id
_entity.type
_entity.pdbx_description
1 polymer ?
#
loop_
_entity_poly.entity_id
_entity_poly.type
_entity_poly.pdbx_seq_one_letter_code
_entity_poly.pdbx_strand_id
1 'polypeptide(L)'
;MMWSKCFINEFLTFDAQYAIELLHSLGSVFDSNYSTNENLRNVMIELAKQDDKCFYQLALYAYKKLQRNHSFDLTTVFNDEEFKAMYDFNKKDVENSEKPQSYNVAAVHVTPTSTHIMPLEPTQGHRALRHKAFNGIHDFCLVYLKPDPPAKYVNQCNRFKNVFQSGIEICNNRYHFLGVSNSQLHEHSYWFIRATSLTEAHQKRQKLVNCNGITNIGKYVARLGLWFTKSHPTGIKLTFISDKQEFNSRVEQGDMCVTEICDIKRNDYYFTDGNGLMTKGLARI
;
A
#
# COMPACT_ATOMS: atom_id res chain seq x y z
N MET A 1 18.14 -1.30 17.76
CA MET A 1 17.99 -0.02 18.47
C MET A 1 17.25 0.88 17.49
N MET A 2 16.03 1.33 17.78
CA MET A 2 15.31 2.24 16.86
C MET A 2 16.12 3.53 16.75
N TRP A 3 16.42 3.97 15.54
CA TRP A 3 16.98 5.31 15.34
C TRP A 3 16.09 6.36 16.00
N SER A 4 16.72 7.40 16.57
CA SER A 4 15.96 8.49 17.17
C SER A 4 15.11 9.17 16.10
N LYS A 5 13.92 9.66 16.47
CA LYS A 5 13.04 10.39 15.55
C LYS A 5 13.74 11.59 14.91
N CYS A 6 14.67 12.20 15.63
CA CYS A 6 15.50 13.30 15.13
C CYS A 6 16.26 12.93 13.87
N PHE A 7 16.76 11.69 13.78
CA PHE A 7 17.56 11.24 12.65
C PHE A 7 16.74 11.09 11.37
N ILE A 8 15.59 10.41 11.46
CA ILE A 8 14.69 10.22 10.31
C ILE A 8 14.16 11.58 9.81
N ASN A 9 13.98 12.56 10.70
CA ASN A 9 13.48 13.89 10.35
C ASN A 9 14.47 14.74 9.54
N GLU A 10 15.74 14.33 9.39
CA GLU A 10 16.69 14.97 8.47
C GLU A 10 16.29 14.74 7.00
N PHE A 11 15.50 13.69 6.74
CA PHE A 11 14.91 13.38 5.44
C PHE A 11 13.50 13.98 5.38
N LEU A 12 13.28 14.91 4.42
CA LEU A 12 12.10 15.77 4.40
C LEU A 12 10.85 15.13 3.79
N THR A 13 11.03 14.17 2.88
CA THR A 13 9.92 13.52 2.17
C THR A 13 9.69 12.09 2.67
N PHE A 14 8.48 11.56 2.47
CA PHE A 14 8.17 10.19 2.85
C PHE A 14 9.09 9.19 2.13
N ASP A 15 9.33 9.37 0.84
CA ASP A 15 10.17 8.47 0.04
C ASP A 15 11.61 8.47 0.53
N ALA A 16 12.14 9.63 0.90
CA ALA A 16 13.46 9.74 1.50
C ALA A 16 13.55 9.11 2.90
N GLN A 17 12.54 9.33 3.76
CA GLN A 17 12.46 8.66 5.07
C GLN A 17 12.35 7.14 4.92
N TYR A 18 11.58 6.69 3.94
CA TYR A 18 11.38 5.26 3.68
C TYR A 18 12.65 4.61 3.12
N ALA A 19 13.36 5.32 2.24
CA ALA A 19 14.65 4.88 1.71
C ALA A 19 15.68 4.63 2.81
N ILE A 20 15.77 5.52 3.79
CA ILE A 20 16.73 5.36 4.88
C ILE A 20 16.27 4.30 5.89
N GLU A 21 14.97 4.20 6.18
CA GLU A 21 14.43 3.10 7.02
C GLU A 21 14.60 1.73 6.37
N LEU A 22 14.50 1.65 5.03
CA LEU A 22 14.79 0.43 4.28
C LEU A 22 16.24 -0.01 4.49
N LEU A 23 17.20 0.91 4.41
CA LEU A 23 18.60 0.61 4.67
C LEU A 23 18.84 0.24 6.15
N HIS A 24 18.24 0.98 7.08
CA HIS A 24 18.28 0.69 8.52
C HIS A 24 17.74 -0.71 8.85
N SER A 25 16.79 -1.23 8.05
CA SER A 25 16.26 -2.59 8.25
C SER A 25 17.31 -3.71 8.10
N LEU A 26 18.48 -3.41 7.52
CA LEU A 26 19.64 -4.31 7.46
C LEU A 26 20.44 -4.37 8.78
N GLY A 27 20.07 -3.55 9.77
CA GLY A 27 20.71 -3.50 11.09
C GLY A 27 22.19 -3.16 11.00
N SER A 28 23.04 -3.90 11.74
CA SER A 28 24.46 -3.61 11.87
C SER A 28 25.24 -3.59 10.55
N VAL A 29 24.75 -4.27 9.50
CA VAL A 29 25.33 -4.28 8.16
C VAL A 29 25.37 -2.86 7.57
N PHE A 30 24.32 -2.08 7.81
CA PHE A 30 24.23 -0.69 7.35
C PHE A 30 24.58 0.29 8.48
N ASP A 31 24.00 0.10 9.67
CA ASP A 31 24.08 1.06 10.78
C ASP A 31 25.50 1.37 11.22
N SER A 32 26.40 0.38 11.22
CA SER A 32 27.78 0.56 11.69
C SER A 32 28.56 1.51 10.78
N ASN A 33 28.45 1.30 9.46
CA ASN A 33 29.08 2.16 8.46
C ASN A 33 28.47 3.56 8.46
N TYR A 34 27.14 3.62 8.52
CA TYR A 34 26.42 4.87 8.45
C TYR A 34 26.62 5.76 9.69
N SER A 35 26.63 5.17 10.89
CA SER A 35 26.82 5.90 12.15
C SER A 35 28.24 6.41 12.35
N THR A 36 29.24 5.76 11.73
CA THR A 36 30.65 6.15 11.88
C THR A 36 31.16 7.09 10.78
N ASN A 37 30.47 7.13 9.62
CA ASN A 37 30.91 7.92 8.48
C ASN A 37 30.04 9.18 8.27
N GLU A 38 30.48 10.31 8.81
CA GLU A 38 29.78 11.60 8.69
C GLU A 38 29.66 12.09 7.24
N ASN A 39 30.68 11.87 6.43
CA ASN A 39 30.66 12.26 5.01
C ASN A 39 29.56 11.49 4.25
N LEU A 40 29.45 10.17 4.46
CA LEU A 40 28.39 9.35 3.88
C LEU A 40 27.00 9.89 4.26
N ARG A 41 26.78 10.22 5.55
CA ARG A 41 25.51 10.78 6.00
C ARG A 41 25.19 12.08 5.29
N ASN A 42 26.13 13.02 5.27
CA ASN A 42 25.93 14.33 4.66
C ASN A 42 25.62 14.20 3.16
N VAL A 43 26.34 13.34 2.43
CA VAL A 43 26.08 13.10 1.01
C VAL A 43 24.68 12.49 0.78
N MET A 44 24.26 11.54 1.62
CA MET A 44 22.92 10.94 1.53
C MET A 44 21.81 11.96 1.81
N ILE A 45 21.98 12.79 2.83
CA ILE A 45 21.03 13.85 3.20
C ILE A 45 20.93 14.90 2.10
N GLU A 46 22.07 15.35 1.56
CA GLU A 46 22.07 16.34 0.47
C GLU A 46 21.45 15.79 -0.81
N LEU A 47 21.74 14.53 -1.17
CA LEU A 47 21.08 13.88 -2.31
C LEU A 47 19.57 13.78 -2.09
N ALA A 48 19.12 13.38 -0.90
CA ALA A 48 17.71 13.28 -0.57
C ALA A 48 16.98 14.64 -0.63
N LYS A 49 17.66 15.74 -0.32
CA LYS A 49 17.11 17.11 -0.47
C LYS A 49 17.02 17.55 -1.92
N GLN A 50 17.97 17.13 -2.75
CA GLN A 50 18.04 17.53 -4.16
C GLN A 50 17.09 16.72 -5.06
N ASP A 51 17.08 15.40 -4.90
CA ASP A 51 16.28 14.47 -5.70
C ASP A 51 15.95 13.22 -4.85
N ASP A 52 14.80 13.26 -4.19
CA ASP A 52 14.34 12.19 -3.30
C ASP A 52 14.05 10.88 -4.03
N LYS A 53 13.62 10.95 -5.30
CA LYS A 53 13.43 9.78 -6.16
C LYS A 53 14.77 9.12 -6.49
N CYS A 54 15.77 9.90 -6.88
CA CYS A 54 17.14 9.41 -7.09
C CYS A 54 17.66 8.75 -5.82
N PHE A 55 17.49 9.43 -4.68
CA PHE A 55 17.92 8.91 -3.39
C PHE A 55 17.25 7.58 -3.04
N TYR A 56 15.93 7.44 -3.24
CA TYR A 56 15.23 6.17 -3.01
C TYR A 56 15.78 5.05 -3.91
N GLN A 57 16.03 5.32 -5.20
CA GLN A 57 16.61 4.32 -6.11
C GLN A 57 18.03 3.93 -5.70
N LEU A 58 18.85 4.89 -5.27
CA LEU A 58 20.19 4.64 -4.77
C LEU A 58 20.15 3.77 -3.50
N ALA A 59 19.26 4.09 -2.56
CA ALA A 59 19.06 3.30 -1.35
C ALA A 59 18.59 1.88 -1.66
N LEU A 60 17.67 1.71 -2.61
CA LEU A 60 17.22 0.39 -3.07
C LEU A 60 18.37 -0.42 -3.71
N TYR A 61 19.21 0.24 -4.50
CA TYR A 61 20.39 -0.38 -5.09
C TYR A 61 21.40 -0.81 -4.03
N ALA A 62 21.73 0.08 -3.09
CA ALA A 62 22.62 -0.19 -1.96
C ALA A 62 22.07 -1.33 -1.08
N TYR A 63 20.77 -1.33 -0.79
CA TYR A 63 20.08 -2.38 -0.05
C TYR A 63 20.30 -3.75 -0.71
N LYS A 64 20.08 -3.86 -2.02
CA LYS A 64 20.28 -5.12 -2.77
C LYS A 64 21.75 -5.57 -2.78
N LYS A 65 22.70 -4.64 -2.89
CA LYS A 65 24.14 -4.96 -2.84
C LYS A 65 24.54 -5.47 -1.45
N LEU A 66 24.12 -4.76 -0.39
CA LEU A 66 24.40 -5.16 0.98
C LEU A 66 23.77 -6.49 1.35
N GLN A 67 22.56 -6.81 0.86
CA GLN A 67 21.96 -8.13 1.06
C GLN A 67 22.78 -9.27 0.45
N ARG A 68 23.51 -9.01 -0.65
CA ARG A 68 24.35 -10.02 -1.34
C ARG A 68 25.76 -10.07 -0.77
N ASN A 69 26.28 -8.93 -0.35
CA ASN A 69 27.62 -8.78 0.21
C ASN A 69 27.58 -7.81 1.41
N HIS A 70 27.58 -8.36 2.61
CA HIS A 70 27.51 -7.59 3.86
C HIS A 70 28.72 -6.66 4.07
N SER A 71 29.84 -6.90 3.37
CA SER A 71 31.08 -6.10 3.47
C SER A 71 31.21 -5.07 2.34
N PHE A 72 30.14 -4.82 1.59
CA PHE A 72 30.16 -3.87 0.49
C PHE A 72 30.35 -2.43 0.98
N ASP A 73 31.28 -1.70 0.36
CA ASP A 73 31.57 -0.31 0.71
C ASP A 73 30.50 0.64 0.16
N LEU A 74 29.67 1.15 1.06
CA LEU A 74 28.56 2.07 0.75
C LEU A 74 29.01 3.38 0.10
N THR A 75 30.24 3.83 0.31
CA THR A 75 30.74 5.09 -0.28
C THR A 75 30.94 4.97 -1.79
N THR A 76 31.09 3.75 -2.30
CA THR A 76 31.28 3.50 -3.74
C THR A 76 29.98 3.66 -4.54
N VAL A 77 28.82 3.52 -3.90
CA VAL A 77 27.50 3.54 -4.58
C VAL A 77 27.24 4.83 -5.34
N PHE A 78 27.70 5.97 -4.83
CA PHE A 78 27.50 7.28 -5.46
C PHE A 78 28.24 7.42 -6.80
N ASN A 79 29.29 6.63 -6.99
CA ASN A 79 30.11 6.65 -8.20
C ASN A 79 29.92 5.41 -9.07
N ASP A 80 29.04 4.49 -8.68
CA ASP A 80 28.82 3.23 -9.39
C ASP A 80 28.17 3.48 -10.76
N GLU A 81 28.88 3.11 -11.83
CA GLU A 81 28.40 3.26 -13.20
C GLU A 81 27.16 2.40 -13.48
N GLU A 82 27.04 1.24 -12.81
CA GLU A 82 25.86 0.38 -12.94
C GLU A 82 24.61 1.10 -12.41
N PHE A 83 24.73 1.80 -11.28
CA PHE A 83 23.66 2.62 -10.74
C PHE A 83 23.29 3.76 -11.69
N LYS A 84 24.28 4.51 -12.19
CA LYS A 84 24.05 5.64 -13.12
C LYS A 84 23.32 5.18 -14.39
N ALA A 85 23.80 4.10 -15.01
CA ALA A 85 23.17 3.55 -16.20
C ALA A 85 21.73 3.07 -15.94
N MET A 86 21.48 2.40 -14.81
CA MET A 86 20.14 1.98 -14.40
C MET A 86 19.21 3.19 -14.15
N TYR A 87 19.69 4.22 -13.47
CA TYR A 87 18.90 5.41 -13.15
C TYR A 87 18.52 6.18 -14.43
N ASP A 88 19.49 6.41 -15.32
CA ASP A 88 19.26 7.08 -16.60
C ASP A 88 18.29 6.32 -17.50
N PHE A 89 18.37 4.98 -17.51
CA PHE A 89 17.42 4.13 -18.23
C PHE A 89 16.00 4.26 -17.66
N ASN A 90 15.84 4.15 -16.35
CA ASN A 90 14.53 4.26 -15.69
C ASN A 90 13.91 5.64 -15.90
N LYS A 91 14.72 6.71 -15.87
CA LYS A 91 14.25 8.08 -16.13
C LYS A 91 13.67 8.22 -17.54
N LYS A 92 14.35 7.67 -18.55
CA LYS A 92 13.88 7.67 -19.95
C LYS A 92 12.64 6.79 -20.17
N ASP A 93 12.52 5.66 -19.49
CA ASP A 93 11.35 4.77 -19.62
C ASP A 93 10.08 5.40 -19.02
N VAL A 94 10.21 6.12 -17.90
CA VAL A 94 9.09 6.88 -17.29
C VAL A 94 8.58 7.97 -18.22
N GLU A 95 9.46 8.67 -18.94
CA GLU A 95 9.10 9.73 -19.88
C GLU A 95 8.40 9.22 -21.15
N ASN A 96 8.51 7.92 -21.48
CA ASN A 96 8.05 7.36 -22.75
C ASN A 96 6.91 6.33 -22.64
N SER A 97 6.41 6.02 -21.43
CA SER A 97 5.49 4.89 -21.26
C SER A 97 4.03 5.28 -21.00
N GLU A 98 3.10 4.80 -21.85
CA GLU A 98 1.66 4.69 -21.56
C GLU A 98 1.37 3.48 -20.64
N LYS A 99 2.16 3.29 -19.57
CA LYS A 99 1.97 2.15 -18.67
C LYS A 99 0.69 2.33 -17.85
N PRO A 100 -0.06 1.24 -17.59
CA PRO A 100 -1.20 1.29 -16.67
C PRO A 100 -0.74 1.82 -15.31
N GLN A 101 -1.60 2.65 -14.68
CA GLN A 101 -1.28 3.31 -13.43
C GLN A 101 -0.89 2.28 -12.36
N SER A 102 0.38 2.30 -11.95
CA SER A 102 0.93 1.52 -10.85
C SER A 102 1.21 2.46 -9.67
N TYR A 103 0.94 1.96 -8.47
CA TYR A 103 1.16 2.66 -7.21
C TYR A 103 2.27 1.95 -6.45
N ASN A 104 3.26 2.68 -5.96
CA ASN A 104 4.30 2.13 -5.10
C ASN A 104 3.90 2.37 -3.65
N VAL A 105 3.60 1.30 -2.90
CA VAL A 105 3.12 1.41 -1.51
C VAL A 105 4.17 0.89 -0.53
N ALA A 106 4.15 1.43 0.70
CA ALA A 106 4.98 0.90 1.77
C ALA A 106 4.65 -0.58 2.02
N ALA A 107 5.67 -1.40 2.23
CA ALA A 107 5.54 -2.84 2.47
C ALA A 107 6.43 -3.29 3.61
N VAL A 108 5.90 -4.15 4.47
CA VAL A 108 6.61 -4.63 5.66
C VAL A 108 6.37 -6.11 5.86
N HIS A 109 7.45 -6.84 6.18
CA HIS A 109 7.39 -8.20 6.67
C HIS A 109 7.43 -8.20 8.19
N VAL A 110 6.38 -8.72 8.81
CA VAL A 110 6.33 -8.97 10.25
C VAL A 110 6.52 -10.45 10.48
N THR A 111 7.54 -10.79 11.25
CA THR A 111 7.76 -12.14 11.76
C THR A 111 7.48 -12.20 13.26
N PRO A 112 7.44 -13.39 13.89
CA PRO A 112 7.32 -13.50 15.33
C PRO A 112 8.45 -12.81 16.11
N THR A 113 9.64 -12.62 15.55
CA THR A 113 10.77 -11.98 16.24
C THR A 113 11.04 -10.55 15.79
N SER A 114 10.80 -10.21 14.53
CA SER A 114 11.25 -8.94 13.94
C SER A 114 10.22 -8.33 12.99
N THR A 115 10.51 -7.09 12.58
CA THR A 115 9.79 -6.36 11.54
C THR A 115 10.84 -5.86 10.56
N HIS A 116 10.65 -6.16 9.28
CA HIS A 116 11.55 -5.78 8.21
C HIS A 116 10.82 -4.88 7.22
N ILE A 117 11.35 -3.68 7.02
CA ILE A 117 10.89 -2.79 5.95
C ILE A 117 11.32 -3.41 4.62
N MET A 118 10.40 -3.46 3.67
CA MET A 118 10.63 -4.00 2.33
C MET A 118 10.72 -2.86 1.32
N PRO A 119 11.34 -3.06 0.15
CA PRO A 119 11.20 -2.12 -0.96
C PRO A 119 9.72 -1.78 -1.21
N LEU A 120 9.43 -0.53 -1.62
CA LEU A 120 8.09 -0.13 -2.00
C LEU A 120 7.53 -1.12 -3.03
N GLU A 121 6.32 -1.59 -2.79
CA GLU A 121 5.70 -2.63 -3.60
C GLU A 121 4.84 -2.01 -4.71
N PRO A 122 5.10 -2.33 -5.98
CA PRO A 122 4.25 -1.90 -7.07
C PRO A 122 2.91 -2.66 -7.03
N THR A 123 1.81 -1.92 -7.07
CA THR A 123 0.46 -2.48 -7.12
C THR A 123 -0.40 -1.73 -8.12
N GLN A 124 -1.29 -2.46 -8.80
CA GLN A 124 -2.34 -1.91 -9.66
C GLN A 124 -3.30 -0.97 -8.89
N GLY A 125 -3.28 -1.04 -7.56
CA GLY A 125 -4.14 -0.26 -6.68
C GLY A 125 -5.56 -0.80 -6.57
N HIS A 126 -6.32 -0.23 -5.64
CA HIS A 126 -7.69 -0.63 -5.35
C HIS A 126 -8.53 0.59 -4.96
N ARG A 127 -9.84 0.40 -4.77
CA ARG A 127 -10.77 1.51 -4.51
C ARG A 127 -10.41 2.34 -3.28
N ALA A 128 -9.97 1.69 -2.19
CA ALA A 128 -9.54 2.41 -1.00
C ALA A 128 -8.30 3.30 -1.24
N LEU A 129 -7.28 2.86 -1.99
CA LEU A 129 -6.10 3.68 -2.31
C LEU A 129 -6.46 4.96 -3.07
N ARG A 130 -7.53 4.92 -3.86
CA ARG A 130 -8.03 6.05 -4.66
C ARG A 130 -9.11 6.88 -3.97
N HIS A 131 -9.46 6.54 -2.73
CA HIS A 131 -10.58 7.20 -2.04
C HIS A 131 -10.18 8.59 -1.54
N LYS A 132 -10.93 9.62 -1.95
CA LYS A 132 -10.71 11.04 -1.62
C LYS A 132 -10.67 11.42 -0.14
N ALA A 133 -10.97 10.47 0.75
CA ALA A 133 -11.00 10.70 2.18
C ALA A 133 -9.66 10.37 2.88
N PHE A 134 -8.68 9.91 2.11
CA PHE A 134 -7.32 9.60 2.54
C PHE A 134 -6.33 10.46 1.77
N ASN A 135 -5.10 10.56 2.29
CA ASN A 135 -4.09 11.49 1.76
C ASN A 135 -3.18 10.87 0.69
N GLY A 136 -3.70 9.90 -0.07
CA GLY A 136 -2.97 9.19 -1.12
C GLY A 136 -2.20 7.96 -0.63
N ILE A 137 -1.27 7.48 -1.46
CA ILE A 137 -0.60 6.18 -1.30
C ILE A 137 0.22 6.04 -0.02
N HIS A 138 0.83 7.12 0.45
CA HIS A 138 1.70 7.07 1.64
C HIS A 138 0.90 6.83 2.93
N ASP A 139 -0.42 7.03 2.93
CA ASP A 139 -1.28 6.64 4.03
C ASP A 139 -1.42 5.11 4.15
N PHE A 140 -1.05 4.33 3.13
CA PHE A 140 -1.23 2.89 3.12
C PHE A 140 0.08 2.14 3.31
N CYS A 141 0.01 1.02 4.03
CA CYS A 141 1.09 0.08 4.18
C CYS A 141 0.57 -1.35 4.03
N LEU A 142 1.26 -2.16 3.24
CA LEU A 142 0.99 -3.58 3.08
C LEU A 142 1.84 -4.38 4.08
N VAL A 143 1.16 -5.09 4.96
CA VAL A 143 1.81 -5.85 6.05
C VAL A 143 1.67 -7.33 5.76
N TYR A 144 2.80 -8.01 5.58
CA TYR A 144 2.88 -9.45 5.40
C TYR A 144 3.25 -10.12 6.72
N LEU A 145 2.48 -11.12 7.12
CA LEU A 145 2.85 -11.99 8.22
C LEU A 145 3.65 -13.17 7.66
N LYS A 146 4.88 -13.34 8.12
CA LYS A 146 5.79 -14.43 7.72
C LYS A 146 6.29 -15.19 8.94
N PRO A 147 6.50 -16.50 8.88
CA PRO A 147 7.15 -17.23 9.97
C PRO A 147 8.64 -16.85 10.06
N ASP A 148 9.23 -16.93 11.26
CA ASP A 148 10.69 -16.92 11.39
C ASP A 148 11.27 -18.21 10.80
N PRO A 149 12.38 -18.17 10.05
CA PRO A 149 13.13 -19.36 9.69
C PRO A 149 14.05 -19.82 10.84
N PRO A 150 14.15 -21.12 11.15
CA PRO A 150 13.17 -22.17 10.82
C PRO A 150 11.87 -21.95 11.60
N ALA A 151 10.72 -22.42 11.08
CA ALA A 151 9.34 -22.15 11.52
C ALA A 151 8.96 -22.60 12.97
N LYS A 152 9.86 -22.42 13.94
CA LYS A 152 9.83 -22.98 15.29
C LYS A 152 8.95 -22.21 16.27
N TYR A 153 8.39 -21.05 15.91
CA TYR A 153 7.82 -20.12 16.91
C TYR A 153 6.43 -19.54 16.60
N VAL A 154 5.67 -20.12 15.66
CA VAL A 154 4.38 -19.52 15.26
C VAL A 154 3.33 -19.58 16.38
N ASN A 155 3.34 -20.62 17.23
CA ASN A 155 2.21 -20.92 18.13
C ASN A 155 2.23 -20.23 19.51
N GLN A 156 3.27 -19.44 19.85
CA GLN A 156 3.36 -18.78 21.17
C GLN A 156 3.61 -17.27 21.09
N CYS A 157 3.64 -16.69 19.89
CA CYS A 157 4.05 -15.29 19.75
C CYS A 157 2.86 -14.32 19.79
N ASN A 158 2.76 -13.57 20.89
CA ASN A 158 1.82 -12.44 21.03
C ASN A 158 2.15 -11.27 20.07
N ARG A 159 3.27 -11.32 19.34
CA ARG A 159 3.70 -10.20 18.47
C ARG A 159 2.69 -9.89 17.37
N PHE A 160 2.12 -10.88 16.70
CA PHE A 160 1.11 -10.61 15.67
C PHE A 160 -0.12 -9.91 16.28
N LYS A 161 -0.60 -10.39 17.43
CA LYS A 161 -1.67 -9.74 18.18
C LYS A 161 -1.30 -8.29 18.53
N ASN A 162 -0.07 -8.06 19.01
CA ASN A 162 0.42 -6.73 19.34
C ASN A 162 0.47 -5.81 18.11
N VAL A 163 0.84 -6.31 16.93
CA VAL A 163 0.82 -5.55 15.68
C VAL A 163 -0.59 -5.11 15.31
N PHE A 164 -1.60 -5.97 15.44
CA PHE A 164 -2.99 -5.59 15.19
C PHE A 164 -3.56 -4.63 16.25
N GLN A 165 -3.11 -4.72 17.50
CA GLN A 165 -3.58 -3.85 18.60
C GLN A 165 -2.88 -2.49 18.64
N SER A 166 -1.57 -2.46 18.41
CA SER A 166 -0.73 -1.27 18.57
C SER A 166 -0.40 -0.59 17.26
N GLY A 167 -0.57 -1.29 16.14
CA GLY A 167 -0.08 -0.85 14.83
C GLY A 167 1.40 -1.10 14.64
N ILE A 168 1.94 -0.58 13.53
CA ILE A 168 3.37 -0.56 13.20
C ILE A 168 3.81 0.88 12.94
N GLU A 169 5.07 1.19 13.23
CA GLU A 169 5.64 2.52 13.01
C GLU A 169 6.64 2.46 11.86
N ILE A 170 6.46 3.33 10.87
CA ILE A 170 7.28 3.46 9.66
C ILE A 170 7.38 4.95 9.36
N CYS A 171 8.57 5.49 9.14
CA CYS A 171 8.85 6.88 8.83
C CYS A 171 8.17 7.84 9.82
N ASN A 172 8.29 7.59 11.13
CA ASN A 172 7.59 8.33 12.20
C ASN A 172 6.05 8.35 12.11
N ASN A 173 5.45 7.54 11.22
CA ASN A 173 4.02 7.40 11.05
C ASN A 173 3.56 6.07 11.61
N ARG A 174 2.47 6.09 12.40
CA ARG A 174 1.84 4.87 12.89
C ARG A 174 0.77 4.41 11.93
N TYR A 175 0.79 3.12 11.62
CA TYR A 175 -0.14 2.45 10.74
C TYR A 175 -0.93 1.42 11.53
N HIS A 176 -2.26 1.43 11.40
CA HIS A 176 -3.17 0.49 12.05
C HIS A 176 -3.90 -0.35 11.00
N PHE A 177 -4.28 -1.57 11.37
CA PHE A 177 -5.05 -2.44 10.49
C PHE A 177 -6.28 -1.73 9.94
N LEU A 178 -6.43 -1.74 8.62
CA LEU A 178 -7.56 -1.14 7.91
C LEU A 178 -8.49 -2.23 7.36
N GLY A 179 -7.96 -3.26 6.70
CA GLY A 179 -8.77 -4.30 6.09
C GLY A 179 -7.97 -5.29 5.27
N VAL A 180 -8.66 -6.26 4.66
CA VAL A 180 -8.06 -7.35 3.88
C VAL A 180 -9.06 -7.85 2.85
N SER A 181 -8.59 -8.20 1.65
CA SER A 181 -9.39 -8.92 0.64
C SER A 181 -9.16 -10.44 0.76
N ASN A 182 -10.00 -11.25 0.11
CA ASN A 182 -9.88 -12.71 0.18
C ASN A 182 -8.52 -13.23 -0.33
N SER A 183 -8.03 -12.71 -1.46
CA SER A 183 -6.71 -13.09 -2.00
C SER A 183 -5.59 -12.77 -1.02
N GLN A 184 -5.67 -11.60 -0.37
CA GLN A 184 -4.67 -11.17 0.61
C GLN A 184 -4.70 -12.00 1.89
N LEU A 185 -5.88 -12.43 2.32
CA LEU A 185 -6.01 -13.33 3.47
C LEU A 185 -5.28 -14.66 3.22
N HIS A 186 -5.32 -15.17 1.99
CA HIS A 186 -4.60 -16.39 1.59
C HIS A 186 -3.07 -16.17 1.55
N GLU A 187 -2.63 -14.97 1.17
CA GLU A 187 -1.21 -14.58 1.13
C GLU A 187 -0.65 -14.13 2.50
N HIS A 188 -1.49 -14.12 3.54
CA HIS A 188 -1.20 -13.53 4.85
C HIS A 188 -0.74 -12.06 4.75
N SER A 189 -1.35 -11.30 3.83
CA SER A 189 -1.12 -9.87 3.64
C SER A 189 -2.32 -9.04 4.10
N TYR A 190 -2.06 -7.87 4.68
CA TYR A 190 -3.08 -7.05 5.30
C TYR A 190 -2.81 -5.57 5.00
N TRP A 191 -3.87 -4.82 4.69
CA TRP A 191 -3.76 -3.37 4.52
C TRP A 191 -3.83 -2.69 5.86
N PHE A 192 -2.81 -1.88 6.14
CA PHE A 192 -2.77 -0.95 7.24
C PHE A 192 -2.87 0.48 6.71
N ILE A 193 -3.43 1.37 7.52
CA ILE A 193 -3.62 2.79 7.21
C ILE A 193 -2.94 3.63 8.29
N ARG A 194 -2.32 4.74 7.87
CA ARG A 194 -1.78 5.75 8.77
C ARG A 194 -2.89 6.26 9.68
N ALA A 195 -2.70 6.16 10.98
CA ALA A 195 -3.65 6.61 11.99
C ALA A 195 -2.93 6.77 13.33
N THR A 196 -3.37 7.72 14.13
CA THR A 196 -2.85 7.98 15.48
C THR A 196 -3.39 6.99 16.51
N SER A 197 -4.50 6.32 16.22
CA SER A 197 -5.16 5.38 17.12
C SER A 197 -6.04 4.36 16.39
N LEU A 198 -6.44 3.29 17.09
CA LEU A 198 -7.45 2.34 16.61
C LEU A 198 -8.81 3.00 16.34
N THR A 199 -9.16 4.04 17.11
CA THR A 199 -10.40 4.81 16.94
C THR A 199 -10.40 5.54 15.60
N GLU A 200 -9.30 6.22 15.27
CA GLU A 200 -9.16 6.88 13.97
C GLU A 200 -9.18 5.86 12.82
N ALA A 201 -8.51 4.71 12.98
CA ALA A 201 -8.57 3.64 11.99
C ALA A 201 -10.00 3.09 11.79
N HIS A 202 -10.79 2.98 12.87
CA HIS A 202 -12.19 2.62 12.79
C HIS A 202 -13.03 3.66 12.05
N GLN A 203 -12.85 4.95 12.35
CA GLN A 203 -13.51 6.03 11.62
C GLN A 203 -13.13 6.00 10.11
N LYS A 204 -11.86 5.72 9.78
CA LYS A 204 -11.43 5.54 8.39
C LYS A 204 -12.13 4.36 7.70
N ARG A 205 -12.37 3.23 8.39
CA ARG A 205 -13.19 2.13 7.86
C ARG A 205 -14.63 2.55 7.60
N GLN A 206 -15.23 3.35 8.49
CA GLN A 206 -16.59 3.87 8.30
C GLN A 206 -16.73 4.79 7.07
N LYS A 207 -15.65 5.46 6.66
CA LYS A 207 -15.63 6.23 5.40
C LYS A 207 -15.71 5.34 4.15
N LEU A 208 -15.28 4.08 4.25
CA LEU A 208 -15.33 3.12 3.14
C LEU A 208 -16.68 2.41 3.08
N VAL A 209 -17.18 1.97 4.21
CA VAL A 209 -18.37 1.13 4.24
C VAL A 209 -19.31 1.56 5.35
N ASN A 210 -20.58 1.76 4.99
CA ASN A 210 -21.64 1.90 5.97
C ASN A 210 -22.00 0.50 6.48
N CYS A 211 -21.67 0.22 7.74
CA CYS A 211 -21.90 -1.09 8.37
C CYS A 211 -23.01 -1.07 9.41
N ASN A 212 -23.84 -0.02 9.42
CA ASN A 212 -25.01 0.03 10.30
C ASN A 212 -25.88 -1.21 10.04
N GLY A 213 -26.12 -2.01 11.08
CA GLY A 213 -26.89 -3.25 11.01
C GLY A 213 -26.11 -4.53 10.67
N ILE A 214 -24.80 -4.46 10.39
CA ILE A 214 -23.98 -5.66 10.19
C ILE A 214 -23.48 -6.16 11.56
N THR A 215 -24.12 -7.21 12.09
CA THR A 215 -23.75 -7.83 13.37
C THR A 215 -22.71 -8.93 13.24
N ASN A 216 -22.58 -9.55 12.06
CA ASN A 216 -21.63 -10.63 11.81
C ASN A 216 -20.28 -10.08 11.35
N ILE A 217 -19.22 -10.41 12.09
CA ILE A 217 -17.86 -9.91 11.80
C ILE A 217 -17.31 -10.41 10.46
N GLY A 218 -17.63 -11.65 10.06
CA GLY A 218 -17.23 -12.19 8.76
C GLY A 218 -17.87 -11.41 7.61
N LYS A 219 -19.17 -11.08 7.71
CA LYS A 219 -19.86 -10.23 6.74
C LYS A 219 -19.26 -8.82 6.70
N TYR A 220 -18.94 -8.25 7.85
CA TYR A 220 -18.27 -6.95 7.94
C TYR A 220 -16.93 -6.94 7.19
N VAL A 221 -16.06 -7.91 7.49
CA VAL A 221 -14.75 -8.05 6.85
C VAL A 221 -14.90 -8.29 5.36
N ALA A 222 -15.83 -9.14 4.93
CA ALA A 222 -16.06 -9.41 3.51
C ALA A 222 -16.52 -8.16 2.74
N ARG A 223 -17.46 -7.37 3.29
CA ARG A 223 -17.93 -6.12 2.65
C ARG A 223 -16.84 -5.07 2.58
N LEU A 224 -16.06 -4.92 3.63
CA LEU A 224 -14.91 -4.04 3.66
C LEU A 224 -13.81 -4.52 2.67
N GLY A 225 -13.62 -5.83 2.56
CA GLY A 225 -12.66 -6.48 1.65
C GLY A 225 -12.83 -6.11 0.17
N LEU A 226 -14.07 -5.82 -0.25
CA LEU A 226 -14.37 -5.38 -1.62
C LEU A 226 -13.64 -4.08 -2.00
N TRP A 227 -13.29 -3.24 -1.03
CA TRP A 227 -12.54 -2.00 -1.28
C TRP A 227 -11.06 -2.21 -1.58
N PHE A 228 -10.55 -3.41 -1.30
CA PHE A 228 -9.15 -3.81 -1.46
C PHE A 228 -8.91 -4.73 -2.66
N THR A 229 -9.98 -5.13 -3.36
CA THR A 229 -9.88 -5.84 -4.64
C THR A 229 -9.18 -4.96 -5.67
N LYS A 230 -8.13 -5.49 -6.29
CA LYS A 230 -7.40 -4.82 -7.38
C LYS A 230 -8.35 -4.53 -8.54
N SER A 231 -8.36 -3.29 -9.01
CA SER A 231 -9.25 -2.88 -10.10
C SER A 231 -8.74 -1.64 -10.83
N HIS A 232 -8.96 -1.60 -12.15
CA HIS A 232 -8.78 -0.41 -12.96
C HIS A 232 -10.03 0.46 -12.91
N PRO A 233 -9.90 1.78 -12.64
CA PRO A 233 -11.02 2.69 -12.82
C PRO A 233 -11.36 2.82 -14.30
N THR A 234 -12.64 2.74 -14.66
CA THR A 234 -13.10 3.00 -16.03
C THR A 234 -13.14 4.48 -16.39
N GLY A 235 -12.93 5.37 -15.40
CA GLY A 235 -13.07 6.83 -15.56
C GLY A 235 -14.52 7.31 -15.60
N ILE A 236 -15.49 6.40 -15.52
CA ILE A 236 -16.92 6.70 -15.65
C ILE A 236 -17.53 6.89 -14.26
N LYS A 237 -18.28 7.97 -14.10
CA LYS A 237 -19.07 8.22 -12.90
C LYS A 237 -20.54 8.00 -13.22
N LEU A 238 -21.14 7.03 -12.54
CA LEU A 238 -22.56 6.71 -12.67
C LEU A 238 -23.36 7.37 -11.55
N THR A 239 -24.54 7.89 -11.87
CA THR A 239 -25.51 8.37 -10.88
C THR A 239 -26.52 7.26 -10.58
N PHE A 240 -26.69 6.91 -9.30
CA PHE A 240 -27.71 5.94 -8.90
C PHE A 240 -29.09 6.60 -8.86
N ILE A 241 -30.06 6.00 -9.54
CA ILE A 241 -31.44 6.48 -9.61
C ILE A 241 -32.36 5.32 -9.27
N SER A 242 -33.07 5.43 -8.15
CA SER A 242 -34.02 4.40 -7.69
C SER A 242 -35.35 4.46 -8.42
N ASP A 243 -35.79 5.65 -8.84
CA ASP A 243 -37.04 5.82 -9.56
C ASP A 243 -36.89 5.48 -11.05
N LYS A 244 -37.77 4.61 -11.57
CA LYS A 244 -37.68 4.13 -12.94
C LYS A 244 -38.05 5.19 -13.98
N GLN A 245 -38.97 6.10 -13.66
CA GLN A 245 -39.37 7.16 -14.61
C GLN A 245 -38.26 8.20 -14.75
N GLU A 246 -37.68 8.62 -13.63
CA GLU A 246 -36.51 9.49 -13.63
C GLU A 246 -35.33 8.82 -14.37
N PHE A 247 -35.06 7.55 -14.10
CA PHE A 247 -33.98 6.81 -14.78
C PHE A 247 -34.15 6.84 -16.30
N ASN A 248 -35.34 6.53 -16.82
CA ASN A 248 -35.60 6.52 -18.26
C ASN A 248 -35.40 7.92 -18.88
N SER A 249 -35.96 8.96 -18.25
CA SER A 249 -35.83 10.34 -18.74
C SER A 249 -34.36 10.80 -18.79
N ARG A 250 -33.57 10.47 -17.77
CA ARG A 250 -32.14 10.80 -17.67
C ARG A 250 -31.31 10.09 -18.74
N VAL A 251 -31.57 8.80 -18.95
CA VAL A 251 -30.89 8.01 -19.99
C VAL A 251 -31.21 8.57 -21.39
N GLU A 252 -32.46 8.97 -21.66
CA GLU A 252 -32.84 9.62 -22.93
C GLU A 252 -32.13 10.97 -23.14
N GLN A 253 -31.83 11.69 -22.06
CA GLN A 253 -31.04 12.93 -22.08
C GLN A 253 -29.53 12.68 -22.21
N GLY A 254 -29.09 11.42 -22.19
CA GLY A 254 -27.68 11.02 -22.33
C GLY A 254 -26.91 10.89 -21.02
N ASP A 255 -27.58 10.96 -19.86
CA ASP A 255 -26.92 10.84 -18.56
C ASP A 255 -26.42 9.41 -18.29
N MET A 256 -25.24 9.30 -17.68
CA MET A 256 -24.65 8.02 -17.24
C MET A 256 -25.25 7.59 -15.90
N CYS A 257 -26.22 6.67 -15.95
CA CYS A 257 -27.02 6.28 -14.78
C CYS A 257 -26.95 4.78 -14.47
N VAL A 258 -27.28 4.43 -13.23
CA VAL A 258 -27.47 3.05 -12.78
C VAL A 258 -28.74 2.95 -11.93
N THR A 259 -29.47 1.85 -12.06
CA THR A 259 -30.68 1.57 -11.28
C THR A 259 -30.66 0.13 -10.78
N GLU A 260 -31.43 -0.16 -9.74
CA GLU A 260 -31.58 -1.52 -9.22
C GLU A 260 -32.71 -2.24 -9.96
N ILE A 261 -32.47 -3.51 -10.27
CA ILE A 261 -33.46 -4.39 -10.90
C ILE A 261 -33.77 -5.49 -9.89
N CYS A 262 -35.06 -5.76 -9.67
CA CYS A 262 -35.48 -6.84 -8.79
C CYS A 262 -34.97 -8.19 -9.34
N ASP A 263 -34.53 -9.06 -8.44
CA ASP A 263 -34.11 -10.40 -8.84
C ASP A 263 -35.25 -11.19 -9.48
N ILE A 264 -34.91 -11.98 -10.50
CA ILE A 264 -35.83 -12.93 -11.12
C ILE A 264 -35.95 -14.14 -10.18
N LYS A 265 -37.10 -14.26 -9.52
CA LYS A 265 -37.43 -15.36 -8.61
C LYS A 265 -38.33 -16.40 -9.28
N ARG A 266 -37.97 -17.68 -9.23
CA ARG A 266 -38.85 -18.81 -9.62
C ARG A 266 -38.61 -19.99 -8.68
N ASN A 267 -39.68 -20.60 -8.17
CA ASN A 267 -39.61 -21.73 -7.23
C ASN A 267 -38.65 -21.49 -6.05
N ASP A 268 -38.75 -20.32 -5.43
CA ASP A 268 -37.90 -19.91 -4.30
C ASP A 268 -36.38 -19.79 -4.57
N TYR A 269 -35.99 -19.84 -5.83
CA TYR A 269 -34.62 -19.60 -6.28
C TYR A 269 -34.48 -18.23 -6.96
N TYR A 270 -33.40 -17.52 -6.64
CA TYR A 270 -33.02 -16.23 -7.25
C TYR A 270 -32.07 -16.48 -8.43
N PHE A 271 -32.57 -16.35 -9.65
CA PHE A 271 -31.82 -16.68 -10.87
C PHE A 271 -30.79 -15.62 -11.25
N THR A 272 -30.95 -14.38 -10.79
CA THR A 272 -30.11 -13.24 -11.15
C THR A 272 -29.20 -12.77 -10.01
N ASP A 273 -29.09 -13.55 -8.93
CA ASP A 273 -28.23 -13.18 -7.79
C ASP A 273 -26.80 -12.91 -8.25
N GLY A 274 -26.32 -11.70 -7.94
CA GLY A 274 -24.99 -11.22 -8.31
C GLY A 274 -24.81 -10.76 -9.77
N ASN A 275 -25.87 -10.75 -10.59
CA ASN A 275 -25.82 -10.36 -11.99
C ASN A 275 -26.54 -9.03 -12.27
N GLY A 276 -26.14 -8.36 -13.35
CA GLY A 276 -26.74 -7.11 -13.80
C GLY A 276 -26.55 -6.90 -15.30
N LEU A 277 -27.20 -5.87 -15.84
CA LEU A 277 -27.11 -5.50 -17.26
C LEU A 277 -26.31 -4.21 -17.42
N MET A 278 -25.56 -4.11 -18.51
CA MET A 278 -24.91 -2.88 -18.95
C MET A 278 -25.18 -2.62 -20.42
N THR A 279 -25.19 -1.34 -20.81
CA THR A 279 -25.39 -0.95 -22.20
C THR A 279 -24.17 -1.29 -23.06
N LYS A 280 -24.38 -1.50 -24.36
CA LYS A 280 -23.28 -1.75 -25.30
C LYS A 280 -22.27 -0.60 -25.38
N GLY A 281 -22.71 0.63 -25.12
CA GLY A 281 -21.83 1.79 -25.04
C GLY A 281 -20.85 1.68 -23.87
N LEU A 282 -21.36 1.32 -22.68
CA LEU A 282 -20.55 1.14 -21.48
C LEU A 282 -19.54 -0.02 -21.62
N ALA A 283 -19.93 -1.09 -22.32
CA ALA A 283 -19.08 -2.26 -22.55
C ALA A 283 -17.94 -2.05 -23.55
N ARG A 284 -17.91 -0.93 -24.29
CA ARG A 284 -16.89 -0.61 -25.31
C ARG A 284 -15.78 0.32 -24.82
N ILE A 285 -15.86 0.75 -23.56
CA ILE A 285 -14.90 1.62 -22.89
C ILE A 285 -13.80 0.77 -22.30
#